data_AF-A0A6I4XLQ8-F1
#
_entry.id   AF-A0A6I4XLQ8-F1
#
_cell.length_a   1.000
_cell.length_b   1.000
_cell.length_c   1.000
_cell.angle_alpha   90.00
_cell.angle_beta   90.00
_cell.angle_gamma   90.00
#
_symmetry.space_group_name_H-M   'P 1'
#
loop_
_entity.id
_entity.type
_entity.pdbx_description
1 polymer ?
#
loop_
_entity_poly.entity_id
_entity_poly.type
_entity_poly.pdbx_seq_one_letter_code
_entity_poly.pdbx_strand_id
1 'polypeptide(L)'
;KVVKELESNISIVEKEIKRLQSRKTTLSNNVKNLKGYLQDEMEKVGKTKIKGELFNVGIQNNPVSVNIIDEKLIPIGFLIPQPPKVDKTALKEELKHGEIKGAELVQTKSLRIR
;
A
#
# COMPACT_ATOMS: atom_id res chain seq x y z
N LYS A 1 12.31 -27.49 23.52
CA LYS A 1 12.94 -27.97 22.26
C LYS A 1 12.02 -27.70 21.06
N VAL A 2 10.76 -28.17 21.10
CA VAL A 2 9.75 -27.97 20.04
C VAL A 2 9.49 -26.49 19.70
N VAL A 3 9.38 -25.61 20.70
CA VAL A 3 9.14 -24.16 20.46
C VAL A 3 10.26 -23.52 19.64
N LYS A 4 11.54 -23.77 19.99
CA LYS A 4 12.70 -23.23 19.26
C LYS A 4 12.81 -23.78 17.83
N GLU A 5 12.36 -25.03 17.61
CA GLU A 5 12.31 -25.64 16.29
C GLU A 5 11.21 -25.02 15.41
N LEU A 6 10.03 -24.77 15.99
CA LEU A 6 8.96 -24.03 15.32
C LEU A 6 9.36 -22.58 15.02
N GLU A 7 10.05 -21.89 15.93
CA GLU A 7 10.61 -20.54 15.69
C GLU A 7 11.62 -20.53 14.54
N SER A 8 12.49 -21.55 14.46
CA SER A 8 13.42 -21.72 13.33
C SER A 8 12.68 -21.95 12.02
N ASN A 9 11.64 -22.81 12.02
CA ASN A 9 10.83 -23.08 10.84
C ASN A 9 10.07 -21.83 10.37
N ILE A 10 9.53 -21.02 11.29
CA ILE A 10 8.90 -19.74 10.98
C ILE A 10 9.91 -18.81 10.29
N SER A 11 11.14 -18.70 10.79
CA SER A 11 12.18 -17.87 10.17
C SER A 11 12.53 -18.31 8.75
N ILE A 12 12.56 -19.62 8.50
CA ILE A 12 12.80 -20.18 7.15
C ILE A 12 11.64 -19.83 6.21
N VAL A 13 10.40 -20.00 6.67
CA VAL A 13 9.20 -19.66 5.89
C VAL A 13 9.14 -18.16 5.59
N GLU A 14 9.47 -17.29 6.54
CA GLU A 14 9.53 -15.84 6.32
C GLU A 14 10.56 -15.45 5.26
N LYS A 15 11.74 -16.08 5.25
CA LYS A 15 12.75 -15.85 4.22
C LYS A 15 12.23 -16.24 2.84
N GLU A 16 11.53 -17.36 2.75
CA GLU A 16 10.97 -17.84 1.48
C GLU A 16 9.83 -16.95 0.99
N ILE A 17 8.97 -16.47 1.88
CA ILE A 17 7.95 -15.46 1.57
C ILE A 17 8.60 -14.20 1.01
N LYS A 18 9.64 -13.67 1.68
CA LYS A 18 10.37 -12.48 1.19
C LYS A 18 10.96 -12.70 -0.20
N ARG A 19 11.55 -13.88 -0.45
CA ARG A 19 12.09 -14.25 -1.76
C ARG A 19 11.01 -14.28 -2.84
N LEU A 20 9.87 -14.91 -2.56
CA LEU A 20 8.74 -15.00 -3.49
C LEU A 20 8.09 -13.63 -3.74
N GLN A 21 7.96 -12.79 -2.70
CA GLN A 21 7.47 -11.43 -2.82
C GLN A 21 8.40 -10.58 -3.70
N SER A 22 9.72 -10.66 -3.48
CA SER A 22 10.71 -9.99 -4.32
C SER A 22 10.59 -10.43 -5.78
N ARG A 23 10.49 -11.74 -6.03
CA ARG A 23 10.29 -12.29 -7.39
C ARG A 23 9.01 -11.78 -8.04
N LYS A 24 7.90 -11.73 -7.30
CA LYS A 24 6.62 -11.18 -7.77
C LYS A 24 6.78 -9.71 -8.16
N THR A 25 7.45 -8.91 -7.33
CA THR A 25 7.70 -7.50 -7.59
C THR A 25 8.51 -7.30 -8.86
N THR A 26 9.59 -8.05 -9.05
CA THR A 26 10.41 -7.98 -10.27
C THR A 26 9.59 -8.31 -11.53
N LEU A 27 8.79 -9.38 -11.49
CA LEU A 27 7.93 -9.73 -12.62
C LEU A 27 6.88 -8.65 -12.90
N SER A 28 6.25 -8.10 -11.87
CA SER A 28 5.28 -7.01 -12.01
C SER A 28 5.91 -5.75 -12.61
N ASN A 29 7.13 -5.41 -12.19
CA ASN A 29 7.87 -4.27 -12.72
C ASN A 29 8.24 -4.50 -14.19
N ASN A 30 8.67 -5.70 -14.55
CA ASN A 30 8.96 -6.04 -15.95
C ASN A 30 7.71 -5.90 -16.83
N VAL A 31 6.55 -6.38 -16.39
CA VAL A 31 5.29 -6.20 -17.12
C VAL A 31 4.96 -4.71 -17.26
N LYS A 32 5.12 -3.92 -16.20
CA LYS A 32 4.88 -2.46 -16.24
C LYS A 32 5.82 -1.78 -17.24
N ASN A 33 7.11 -2.12 -17.21
CA ASN A 33 8.12 -1.56 -18.09
C ASN A 33 7.86 -1.90 -19.56
N LEU A 34 7.50 -3.15 -19.87
CA LEU A 34 7.16 -3.57 -21.24
C LEU A 34 5.94 -2.85 -21.77
N LYS A 35 4.89 -2.69 -20.95
CA LYS A 35 3.70 -1.92 -21.33
C LYS A 35 4.01 -0.45 -21.56
N GLY A 36 4.80 0.17 -20.66
CA GLY A 36 5.23 1.56 -20.79
C GLY A 36 6.07 1.78 -22.04
N TYR A 37 7.09 0.94 -22.26
CA TYR A 37 7.92 1.01 -23.46
C TYR A 37 7.10 0.89 -24.75
N LEU A 38 6.15 -0.07 -24.79
CA LEU A 38 5.28 -0.22 -25.96
C LEU A 38 4.38 1.01 -26.16
N GLN A 39 3.84 1.58 -25.09
CA GLN A 39 3.07 2.82 -25.16
C GLN A 39 3.92 3.98 -25.68
N ASP A 40 5.11 4.19 -25.13
CA ASP A 40 6.02 5.26 -25.53
C ASP A 40 6.38 5.16 -27.02
N GLU A 41 6.69 3.96 -27.51
CA GLU A 41 7.00 3.74 -28.93
C GLU A 41 5.77 3.91 -29.82
N MET A 42 4.58 3.47 -29.38
CA MET A 42 3.33 3.69 -30.10
C MET A 42 2.99 5.19 -30.21
N GLU A 43 3.23 5.96 -29.15
CA GLU A 43 3.05 7.42 -29.13
C GLU A 43 4.06 8.13 -30.02
N LYS A 44 5.35 7.75 -29.98
CA LYS A 44 6.41 8.31 -30.85
C LYS A 44 6.10 8.12 -32.34
N VAL A 45 5.58 6.95 -32.70
CA VAL A 45 5.23 6.62 -34.09
C VAL A 45 3.84 7.16 -34.48
N GLY A 46 3.11 7.76 -33.52
CA GLY A 46 1.76 8.30 -33.75
C GLY A 46 0.69 7.23 -34.02
N LYS A 47 0.98 5.95 -33.70
CA LYS A 47 0.06 4.83 -33.92
C LYS A 47 -0.68 4.50 -32.64
N THR A 48 -1.96 4.85 -32.60
CA THR A 48 -2.82 4.57 -31.44
C THR A 48 -3.33 3.14 -31.39
N LYS A 49 -3.29 2.40 -32.52
CA LYS A 49 -3.75 1.01 -32.62
C LYS A 49 -2.83 0.18 -33.52
N ILE A 50 -2.46 -1.01 -33.04
CA ILE A 50 -1.72 -2.02 -33.78
C ILE A 50 -2.57 -3.29 -33.80
N LYS A 51 -2.92 -3.76 -35.00
CA LYS A 51 -3.55 -5.07 -35.18
C LYS A 51 -2.47 -6.09 -35.50
N GLY A 52 -2.31 -7.07 -34.62
CA GLY A 52 -1.45 -8.22 -34.84
C GLY A 52 -2.26 -9.48 -35.06
N GLU A 53 -1.62 -10.52 -35.59
CA GLU A 53 -2.24 -11.82 -35.83
C GLU A 53 -2.59 -12.55 -34.51
N LEU A 54 -1.77 -12.37 -33.48
CA LEU A 54 -1.94 -13.00 -32.17
C LEU A 54 -2.68 -12.12 -31.15
N PHE A 55 -2.53 -10.80 -31.23
CA PHE A 55 -3.18 -9.86 -30.33
C PHE A 55 -3.25 -8.46 -30.93
N ASN A 56 -4.27 -7.70 -30.51
CA ASN A 56 -4.44 -6.30 -30.87
C ASN A 56 -4.02 -5.42 -29.68
N VAL A 57 -3.25 -4.37 -29.93
CA VAL A 57 -2.84 -3.39 -28.92
C VAL A 57 -3.39 -2.02 -29.30
N GLY A 58 -3.98 -1.33 -28.34
CA GLY A 58 -4.47 0.03 -28.54
C GLY A 58 -4.22 0.89 -27.31
N ILE A 59 -3.89 2.16 -27.54
CA ILE A 59 -3.85 3.18 -26.50
C ILE A 59 -5.28 3.71 -26.34
N GLN A 60 -5.75 3.75 -25.09
CA GLN A 60 -7.04 4.31 -24.72
C GLN A 60 -6.83 5.29 -23.57
N ASN A 61 -7.60 6.38 -23.57
CA ASN A 61 -7.59 7.32 -22.46
C ASN A 61 -8.16 6.65 -21.20
N ASN A 62 -7.43 6.78 -20.10
CA ASN A 62 -7.91 6.39 -18.78
C ASN A 62 -9.11 7.26 -18.37
N PRO A 63 -9.98 6.78 -17.45
CA PRO A 63 -11.04 7.61 -16.90
C PRO A 63 -10.45 8.89 -16.29
N VAL A 64 -11.16 10.00 -16.49
CA VAL A 64 -10.75 11.31 -15.98
C VAL A 64 -10.58 11.26 -14.46
N SER A 65 -9.36 11.54 -13.99
CA SER A 65 -9.04 11.71 -12.57
C SER A 65 -8.93 13.19 -12.25
N VAL A 66 -9.42 13.58 -11.08
CA VAL A 66 -9.24 14.94 -10.57
C VAL A 66 -7.87 15.00 -9.89
N ASN A 67 -6.96 15.81 -10.44
CA ASN A 67 -5.70 16.12 -9.78
C ASN A 67 -5.88 17.37 -8.93
N ILE A 68 -5.74 17.22 -7.61
CA ILE A 68 -5.83 18.34 -6.67
C ILE A 68 -4.45 18.99 -6.59
N ILE A 69 -4.32 20.20 -7.15
CA ILE A 69 -3.05 20.94 -7.17
C ILE A 69 -2.83 21.69 -5.85
N ASP A 70 -3.90 22.26 -5.29
CA ASP A 70 -3.90 22.92 -3.98
C ASP A 70 -5.25 22.72 -3.30
N GLU A 71 -5.24 22.01 -2.17
CA GLU A 71 -6.44 21.73 -1.36
C GLU A 71 -7.07 23.00 -0.78
N LYS A 72 -6.32 24.09 -0.63
CA LYS A 72 -6.81 25.35 -0.04
C LYS A 72 -7.63 26.20 -1.00
N LEU A 73 -7.46 25.99 -2.31
CA LEU A 73 -8.23 26.68 -3.35
C LEU A 73 -9.50 25.90 -3.73
N ILE A 74 -9.69 24.70 -3.18
CA ILE A 74 -10.87 23.87 -3.45
C ILE A 74 -12.07 24.47 -2.71
N PRO A 75 -13.20 24.71 -3.40
CA PRO A 75 -14.43 25.14 -2.75
C PRO A 75 -14.83 24.15 -1.65
N ILE A 76 -15.23 24.67 -0.49
CA ILE A 76 -15.58 23.90 0.72
C ILE A 76 -16.65 22.82 0.45
N GLY A 77 -17.47 22.98 -0.59
CA GLY A 77 -18.45 21.98 -1.02
C GLY A 77 -17.86 20.64 -1.50
N PHE A 78 -16.58 20.57 -1.83
CA PHE A 78 -15.88 19.33 -2.22
C PHE A 78 -14.98 18.78 -1.11
N LEU A 79 -14.81 19.50 0.00
CA LEU A 79 -14.00 19.07 1.14
C LEU A 79 -14.87 18.28 2.11
N ILE A 80 -14.53 17.02 2.33
CA ILE A 80 -15.15 16.21 3.38
C ILE A 80 -14.48 16.59 4.71
N PRO A 81 -15.22 17.11 5.70
CA PRO A 81 -14.64 17.43 7.01
C PRO A 81 -14.21 16.13 7.71
N GLN A 82 -12.91 15.94 7.89
CA GLN A 82 -12.39 14.81 8.68
C GLN A 82 -12.58 15.10 10.19
N PRO A 83 -13.10 14.13 10.96
CA PRO A 83 -13.16 14.26 12.41
C PRO A 83 -11.75 14.35 13.00
N PRO A 84 -11.56 15.09 14.11
CA PRO A 84 -10.26 15.22 14.75
C PRO A 84 -9.70 13.83 15.10
N LYS A 85 -8.54 13.51 14.51
CA LYS A 85 -7.86 12.23 14.72
C LYS A 85 -7.37 12.19 16.16
N VAL A 86 -7.92 11.27 16.95
CA VAL A 86 -7.50 11.06 18.33
C VAL A 86 -6.05 10.58 18.35
N ASP A 87 -5.18 11.39 18.96
CA ASP A 87 -3.81 11.00 19.24
C ASP A 87 -3.79 10.02 20.42
N LYS A 88 -3.73 8.73 20.09
CA LYS A 88 -3.68 7.64 21.08
C LYS A 88 -2.38 7.63 21.88
N THR A 89 -1.30 8.26 21.40
CA THR A 89 -0.03 8.32 22.12
C THR A 89 -0.05 9.37 23.20
N ALA A 90 -0.51 10.59 22.89
CA ALA A 90 -0.77 11.63 23.88
C ALA A 90 -1.82 11.16 24.89
N LEU A 91 -2.92 10.54 24.42
CA LEU A 91 -3.96 9.99 25.29
C LEU A 91 -3.41 8.92 26.26
N LYS A 92 -2.46 8.07 25.81
CA LYS A 92 -1.84 7.04 26.65
C LYS A 92 -0.89 7.62 27.70
N GLU A 93 -0.24 8.75 27.42
CA GLU A 93 0.60 9.46 28.38
C GLU A 93 -0.23 10.21 29.41
N GLU A 94 -1.28 10.90 28.96
CA GLU A 94 -2.22 11.63 29.82
C GLU A 94 -3.04 10.67 30.72
N LEU A 95 -3.45 9.50 30.20
CA LEU A 95 -4.12 8.43 30.98
C LEU A 95 -3.26 7.80 32.07
N LYS A 96 -1.92 7.98 32.04
CA LYS A 96 -1.05 7.55 33.16
C LYS A 96 -1.06 8.54 34.32
N HIS A 97 -1.45 9.78 34.08
CA HIS A 97 -1.41 10.88 35.05
C HIS A 97 -2.80 11.37 35.50
N GLY A 98 -3.88 10.99 34.81
CA GLY A 98 -5.25 11.29 35.23
C GLY A 98 -6.32 10.44 34.51
N GLU A 99 -7.51 10.33 35.11
CA GLU A 99 -8.65 9.63 34.51
C GLU A 99 -9.29 10.45 33.39
N ILE A 100 -9.30 9.93 32.17
CA ILE A 100 -10.03 10.51 31.03
C ILE A 100 -11.33 9.72 30.83
N LYS A 101 -12.49 10.38 30.97
CA LYS A 101 -13.79 9.79 30.66
C LYS A 101 -13.83 9.39 29.17
N GLY A 102 -13.62 8.10 28.88
CA GLY A 102 -13.70 7.54 27.52
C GLY A 102 -12.54 6.63 27.10
N ALA A 103 -11.51 6.40 27.93
CA ALA A 103 -10.42 5.50 27.58
C ALA A 103 -9.89 4.72 28.80
N GLU A 104 -9.73 3.40 28.65
CA GLU A 104 -9.21 2.49 29.69
C GLU A 104 -7.86 1.90 29.27
N LEU A 105 -6.94 1.77 30.23
CA LEU A 105 -5.65 1.10 30.02
C LEU A 105 -5.82 -0.42 30.19
N VAL A 106 -5.92 -1.14 29.08
CA VAL A 106 -5.96 -2.62 29.08
C VAL A 106 -4.55 -3.18 28.90
N GLN A 107 -4.05 -3.95 29.88
CA GLN A 107 -2.78 -4.69 29.78
C GLN A 107 -3.04 -6.20 29.69
N THR A 108 -2.67 -6.80 28.56
CA THR A 108 -2.70 -8.26 28.37
C THR A 108 -1.33 -8.88 28.70
N LYS A 109 -1.34 -10.11 29.22
CA LYS A 109 -0.12 -10.88 29.56
C LYS A 109 0.06 -12.01 28.54
N SER A 110 1.28 -12.14 27.99
CA SER A 110 1.67 -13.24 27.08
C SER A 110 2.78 -14.09 27.70
N LEU A 111 2.76 -15.41 27.45
CA LEU A 111 3.75 -16.37 27.94
C LEU A 111 5.09 -16.16 27.23
N ARG A 112 6.17 -15.89 27.97
CA ARG A 112 7.53 -15.71 27.44
C ARG A 112 8.43 -16.86 27.88
N ILE A 113 8.97 -17.61 26.92
CA ILE A 113 9.95 -18.68 27.16
C ILE A 113 11.33 -18.16 26.71
N ARG A 114 12.38 -18.30 27.54
CA ARG A 114 13.78 -17.93 27.24
C ARG A 114 14.62 -19.21 27.03
#